data_AF-A0A3P9DI06-F1
#
_entry.id   AF-A0A3P9DI06-F1
#
_cell.length_a   1.000
_cell.length_b   1.000
_cell.length_c   1.000
_cell.angle_alpha   90.00
_cell.angle_beta   90.00
_cell.angle_gamma   90.00
#
_symmetry.space_group_name_H-M   'P 1'
#
loop_
_entity.id
_entity.type
_entity.pdbx_description
1 polymer ?
#
loop_
_entity_poly.entity_id
_entity_poly.type
_entity_poly.pdbx_seq_one_letter_code
_entity_poly.pdbx_strand_id
1 'polypeptide(L)'
;MLTTAGIYVLLSILGKLSGNLETNVARLGQVSQSSKYGNAKPENAIDGNRASNFNQGSCACTNNNLNPWWRLDLLKTYKINTVTITNRQDCCPERINGAEIRIGNSLNDNGNANPRCAVISSIAAGASQTFACNGMEGRYINIVIPGRTEYLTLCEVEVDGTLSGKSCPILLVCSTFNEHIMVFGVLLIILMLIFATFQRLMLPDLDK
;
A
#
# COMPACT_ATOMS: atom_id res chain seq x y z
N MET A 1 -21.84 24.74 21.44
CA MET A 1 -20.37 24.69 21.47
C MET A 1 -19.96 23.26 21.76
N LEU A 2 -19.08 22.65 20.97
CA LEU A 2 -18.53 21.33 21.34
C LEU A 2 -17.75 21.49 22.65
N THR A 3 -17.99 20.61 23.61
CA THR A 3 -17.20 20.56 24.84
C THR A 3 -15.76 20.17 24.51
N THR A 4 -14.81 20.52 25.36
CA THR A 4 -13.41 20.08 25.24
C THR A 4 -13.31 18.55 25.10
N ALA A 5 -14.14 17.80 25.82
CA ALA A 5 -14.26 16.35 25.66
C ALA A 5 -14.76 15.94 24.26
N GLY A 6 -15.74 16.65 23.69
CA GLY A 6 -16.25 16.40 22.33
C GLY A 6 -15.20 16.66 21.23
N ILE A 7 -14.33 17.64 21.41
CA ILE A 7 -13.21 17.92 20.50
C ILE A 7 -12.15 16.81 20.58
N TYR A 8 -11.79 16.35 21.79
CA TYR A 8 -10.86 15.23 21.97
C TYR A 8 -11.39 13.92 21.36
N VAL A 9 -12.68 13.63 21.54
CA VAL A 9 -13.31 12.45 20.92
C VAL A 9 -13.27 12.58 19.40
N LEU A 10 -13.63 13.74 18.83
CA LEU A 10 -13.58 13.95 17.39
C LEU A 10 -12.16 13.84 16.82
N LEU A 11 -11.15 14.44 17.48
CA LEU A 11 -9.74 14.32 17.11
C LEU A 11 -9.21 12.89 17.22
N SER A 12 -9.66 12.12 18.22
CA SER A 12 -9.29 10.71 18.37
C SER A 12 -9.95 9.81 17.31
N ILE A 13 -11.18 10.12 16.89
CA ILE A 13 -11.89 9.44 15.80
C ILE A 13 -11.23 9.78 14.46
N LEU A 14 -10.89 11.05 14.22
CA LEU A 14 -10.14 11.48 13.05
C LEU A 14 -8.73 10.87 13.02
N GLY A 15 -8.06 10.76 14.17
CA GLY A 15 -6.77 10.09 14.33
C GLY A 15 -6.84 8.57 14.08
N LYS A 16 -7.95 7.91 14.45
CA LYS A 16 -8.22 6.50 14.12
C LYS A 16 -8.60 6.29 12.65
N LEU A 17 -9.32 7.23 12.03
CA LEU A 17 -9.61 7.23 10.59
C LEU A 17 -8.40 7.61 9.73
N SER A 18 -7.45 8.34 10.32
CA SER A 18 -6.14 8.70 9.75
C SER A 18 -5.03 7.70 10.09
N GLY A 19 -5.32 6.69 10.92
CA GLY A 19 -4.37 5.61 11.20
C GLY A 19 -4.14 4.86 9.90
N ASN A 20 -2.87 4.74 9.49
CA ASN A 20 -2.41 3.92 8.38
C ASN A 20 -3.20 2.60 8.36
N LEU A 21 -4.18 2.51 7.47
CA LEU A 21 -4.64 1.22 7.01
C LEU A 21 -3.42 0.67 6.28
N GLU A 22 -2.64 -0.21 6.93
CA GLU A 22 -1.67 -1.08 6.28
C GLU A 22 -2.45 -1.90 5.25
N THR A 23 -2.74 -1.25 4.14
CA THR A 23 -3.61 -1.78 3.11
C THR A 23 -2.66 -2.44 2.16
N ASN A 24 -2.72 -3.77 2.08
CA ASN A 24 -2.15 -4.48 0.95
C ASN A 24 -2.72 -3.84 -0.34
N VAL A 25 -1.94 -2.98 -1.00
CA VAL A 25 -2.42 -2.19 -2.14
C VAL A 25 -2.63 -3.07 -3.36
N ALA A 26 -2.09 -4.30 -3.36
CA ALA A 26 -2.30 -5.27 -4.42
C ALA A 26 -3.77 -5.59 -4.65
N ARG A 27 -4.59 -5.59 -3.59
CA ARG A 27 -6.03 -5.89 -3.65
C ARG A 27 -6.83 -4.83 -4.41
N LEU A 28 -6.25 -3.66 -4.63
CA LEU A 28 -6.86 -2.56 -5.39
C LEU A 28 -6.52 -2.62 -6.87
N GLY A 29 -5.59 -3.50 -7.26
CA GLY A 29 -5.06 -3.62 -8.61
C GLY A 29 -5.79 -4.63 -9.48
N GLN A 30 -5.31 -4.75 -10.71
CA GLN A 30 -5.70 -5.76 -11.69
C GLN A 30 -4.50 -6.64 -11.99
N VAL A 31 -4.74 -7.91 -12.31
CA VAL A 31 -3.64 -8.87 -12.49
C VAL A 31 -3.74 -9.61 -13.80
N SER A 32 -2.60 -10.10 -14.27
CA SER A 32 -2.47 -10.90 -15.48
C SER A 32 -1.28 -11.85 -15.34
N GLN A 33 -1.27 -12.94 -16.09
CA GLN A 33 -0.16 -13.87 -16.10
C GLN A 33 0.07 -14.40 -17.52
N SER A 34 1.27 -14.87 -17.80
CA SER A 34 1.72 -15.29 -19.14
C SER A 34 0.85 -16.38 -19.76
N SER A 35 0.34 -17.29 -18.93
CA SER A 35 -0.58 -18.35 -19.31
C SER A 35 -1.32 -18.84 -18.07
N LYS A 36 -2.34 -19.70 -18.24
CA LYS A 36 -3.14 -20.20 -17.13
C LYS A 36 -3.15 -21.73 -17.12
N TYR A 37 -2.73 -22.32 -16.01
CA TYR A 37 -2.83 -23.76 -15.78
C TYR A 37 -4.18 -24.10 -15.15
N GLY A 38 -5.02 -24.82 -15.91
CA GLY A 38 -6.37 -25.19 -15.49
C GLY A 38 -7.20 -23.96 -15.06
N ASN A 39 -7.65 -23.98 -13.81
CA ASN A 39 -8.48 -22.93 -13.21
C ASN A 39 -7.70 -21.94 -12.32
N ALA A 40 -6.36 -22.01 -12.28
CA ALA A 40 -5.54 -21.16 -11.42
C ALA A 40 -5.37 -19.75 -11.99
N LYS A 41 -6.37 -18.90 -11.73
CA LYS A 41 -6.44 -17.53 -12.27
C LYS A 41 -5.41 -16.61 -11.61
N PRO A 42 -4.94 -15.55 -12.29
CA PRO A 42 -3.99 -14.61 -11.69
C PRO A 42 -4.53 -13.89 -10.45
N GLU A 43 -5.85 -13.69 -10.36
CA GLU A 43 -6.54 -13.01 -9.23
C GLU A 43 -6.40 -13.76 -7.91
N ASN A 44 -6.18 -15.07 -7.96
CA ASN A 44 -5.97 -15.89 -6.77
C ASN A 44 -4.77 -15.42 -5.95
N ALA A 45 -3.76 -14.81 -6.58
CA ALA A 45 -2.59 -14.30 -5.87
C ALA A 45 -2.80 -12.94 -5.16
N ILE A 46 -3.98 -12.34 -5.24
CA ILE A 46 -4.31 -11.08 -4.54
C ILE A 46 -5.70 -11.14 -3.89
N ASP A 47 -6.20 -12.36 -3.64
CA ASP A 47 -7.56 -12.56 -3.15
C ASP A 47 -7.68 -12.28 -1.64
N GLY A 48 -6.55 -12.18 -0.93
CA GLY A 48 -6.47 -11.98 0.52
C GLY A 48 -6.38 -13.28 1.31
N ASN A 49 -6.10 -14.42 0.66
CA ASN A 49 -6.05 -15.73 1.28
C ASN A 49 -4.74 -16.46 0.98
N ARG A 50 -3.88 -16.55 1.99
CA ARG A 50 -2.57 -17.23 1.91
C ARG A 50 -2.65 -18.77 1.91
N ALA A 51 -3.79 -19.35 1.58
CA ALA A 51 -3.98 -20.79 1.47
C ALA A 51 -3.02 -21.36 0.41
N SER A 52 -2.01 -22.09 0.88
CA SER A 52 -0.84 -22.47 0.08
C SER A 52 -0.90 -23.88 -0.49
N ASN A 53 -1.97 -24.64 -0.21
CA ASN A 53 -2.24 -25.88 -0.93
C ASN A 53 -2.98 -25.55 -2.23
N PHE A 54 -2.41 -25.95 -3.36
CA PHE A 54 -2.92 -25.61 -4.69
C PHE A 54 -4.39 -25.98 -4.91
N ASN A 55 -4.83 -27.11 -4.33
CA ASN A 55 -6.22 -27.58 -4.49
C ASN A 55 -7.23 -26.77 -3.68
N GLN A 56 -6.79 -25.87 -2.78
CA GLN A 56 -7.66 -24.93 -2.07
C GLN A 56 -8.11 -23.76 -2.95
N GLY A 57 -7.53 -23.60 -4.15
CA GLY A 57 -7.99 -22.64 -5.14
C GLY A 57 -7.50 -21.19 -4.96
N SER A 58 -6.62 -20.93 -3.99
CA SER A 58 -6.02 -19.60 -3.73
C SER A 58 -4.63 -19.40 -4.33
N CYS A 59 -4.17 -20.29 -5.20
CA CYS A 59 -2.91 -20.07 -5.91
C CYS A 59 -3.14 -19.71 -7.39
N ALA A 60 -2.46 -18.69 -7.87
CA ALA A 60 -2.28 -18.42 -9.30
C ALA A 60 -1.21 -19.37 -9.85
N CYS A 61 -1.38 -19.83 -11.10
CA CYS A 61 -0.40 -20.70 -11.73
C CYS A 61 -0.40 -20.61 -13.26
N THR A 62 0.80 -20.49 -13.83
CA THR A 62 1.04 -20.53 -15.27
C THR A 62 1.16 -21.97 -15.77
N ASN A 63 1.07 -22.20 -17.09
CA ASN A 63 1.56 -23.44 -17.68
C ASN A 63 3.09 -23.49 -17.66
N ASN A 64 3.65 -24.66 -17.99
CA ASN A 64 5.09 -24.85 -18.18
C ASN A 64 5.58 -24.11 -19.43
N ASN A 65 5.97 -22.85 -19.29
CA ASN A 65 6.38 -22.01 -20.40
C ASN A 65 7.75 -21.39 -20.15
N LEU A 66 8.44 -20.99 -21.22
CA LEU A 66 9.67 -20.23 -21.12
C LEU A 66 9.36 -18.85 -20.53
N ASN A 67 10.13 -18.45 -19.51
CA ASN A 67 10.01 -17.15 -18.86
C ASN A 67 8.58 -16.84 -18.34
N PRO A 68 7.96 -17.71 -17.53
CA PRO A 68 6.61 -17.48 -17.03
C PRO A 68 6.59 -16.25 -16.13
N TRP A 69 5.52 -15.47 -16.21
CA TRP A 69 5.39 -14.24 -15.44
C TRP A 69 3.97 -14.02 -14.95
N TRP A 70 3.88 -13.30 -13.84
CA TRP A 70 2.65 -12.74 -13.29
C TRP A 70 2.86 -11.24 -13.08
N ARG A 71 1.83 -10.43 -13.35
CA ARG A 71 1.88 -8.96 -13.24
C ARG A 71 0.67 -8.44 -12.49
N LEU A 72 0.93 -7.49 -11.62
CA LEU A 72 -0.02 -6.61 -10.96
C LEU A 72 0.07 -5.20 -11.56
N ASP A 73 -1.07 -4.66 -11.97
CA ASP A 73 -1.29 -3.26 -12.35
C ASP A 73 -2.04 -2.56 -11.20
N LEU A 74 -1.35 -1.66 -10.50
CA LEU A 74 -1.92 -0.88 -9.41
C LEU A 74 -2.80 0.30 -9.87
N LEU A 75 -3.00 0.44 -11.19
CA LEU A 75 -3.77 1.49 -11.89
C LEU A 75 -3.19 2.91 -11.78
N LYS A 76 -2.37 3.14 -10.75
CA LYS A 76 -1.65 4.38 -10.45
C LYS A 76 -0.23 4.02 -10.04
N THR A 77 0.64 5.02 -10.05
CA THR A 77 2.02 4.85 -9.60
C THR A 77 2.10 4.88 -8.08
N TYR A 78 2.83 3.94 -7.49
CA TYR A 78 3.07 3.86 -6.05
C TYR A 78 4.58 3.83 -5.78
N LYS A 79 4.98 4.32 -4.60
CA LYS A 79 6.27 4.02 -3.99
C LYS A 79 6.12 2.73 -3.19
N ILE A 80 6.75 1.67 -3.68
CA ILE A 80 6.65 0.32 -3.13
C ILE A 80 7.74 0.10 -2.10
N ASN A 81 7.34 -0.12 -0.85
CA ASN A 81 8.28 -0.36 0.25
C ASN A 81 8.63 -1.83 0.32
N THR A 82 7.61 -2.71 0.31
CA THR A 82 7.80 -4.15 0.41
C THR A 82 6.84 -4.93 -0.47
N VAL A 83 7.28 -6.12 -0.86
CA VAL A 83 6.45 -7.14 -1.53
C VAL A 83 6.59 -8.43 -0.73
N THR A 84 5.47 -8.99 -0.28
CA THR A 84 5.41 -10.28 0.43
C THR A 84 4.81 -11.32 -0.50
N ILE A 85 5.46 -12.48 -0.63
CA ILE A 85 5.03 -13.56 -1.51
C ILE A 85 4.84 -14.82 -0.68
N THR A 86 3.68 -15.46 -0.82
CA THR A 86 3.39 -16.78 -0.25
C THR A 86 3.59 -17.87 -1.29
N ASN A 87 4.46 -18.83 -0.99
CA ASN A 87 4.78 -19.95 -1.88
C ASN A 87 3.82 -21.13 -1.69
N ARG A 88 3.78 -22.03 -2.67
CA ARG A 88 3.02 -23.28 -2.62
C ARG A 88 3.58 -24.22 -1.54
N GLN A 89 2.70 -24.97 -0.88
CA GLN A 89 3.03 -25.92 0.18
C GLN A 89 3.01 -27.39 -0.28
N ASP A 90 1.99 -27.79 -1.02
CA ASP A 90 1.63 -29.20 -1.24
C ASP A 90 2.54 -29.92 -2.25
N CYS A 91 3.23 -29.19 -3.12
CA CYS A 91 4.37 -29.71 -3.88
C CYS A 91 5.22 -28.58 -4.42
N CYS A 92 6.42 -28.96 -4.85
CA CYS A 92 7.21 -28.21 -5.81
C CYS A 92 7.55 -26.76 -5.40
N PRO A 93 7.87 -26.48 -4.11
CA PRO A 93 8.19 -25.13 -3.66
C PRO A 93 9.42 -24.55 -4.36
N GLU A 94 10.34 -25.40 -4.85
CA GLU A 94 11.58 -25.02 -5.51
C GLU A 94 11.39 -24.32 -6.87
N ARG A 95 10.20 -24.42 -7.48
CA ARG A 95 9.94 -23.82 -8.80
C ARG A 95 10.11 -22.30 -8.82
N ILE A 96 9.84 -21.62 -7.70
CA ILE A 96 10.00 -20.17 -7.56
C ILE A 96 11.48 -19.74 -7.43
N ASN A 97 12.40 -20.67 -7.21
CA ASN A 97 13.82 -20.34 -7.00
C ASN A 97 14.41 -19.65 -8.24
N GLY A 98 14.99 -18.48 -8.05
CA GLY A 98 15.53 -17.63 -9.11
C GLY A 98 14.52 -16.68 -9.74
N ALA A 99 13.26 -16.67 -9.29
CA ALA A 99 12.28 -15.67 -9.71
C ALA A 99 12.72 -14.25 -9.33
N GLU A 100 12.27 -13.26 -10.08
CA GLU A 100 12.64 -11.87 -9.92
C GLU A 100 11.40 -11.00 -9.72
N ILE A 101 11.46 -10.11 -8.74
CA ILE A 101 10.46 -9.06 -8.53
C ILE A 101 10.94 -7.81 -9.25
N ARG A 102 10.11 -7.27 -10.15
CA ARG A 102 10.42 -6.10 -10.98
C ARG A 102 9.35 -5.05 -10.85
N ILE A 103 9.74 -3.79 -10.75
CA ILE A 103 8.84 -2.68 -10.43
C ILE A 103 9.14 -1.53 -11.38
N GLY A 104 8.10 -0.98 -12.02
CA GLY A 104 8.25 0.20 -12.85
C GLY A 104 6.98 0.62 -13.56
N ASN A 105 7.13 1.45 -14.59
CA ASN A 105 6.03 2.07 -15.33
C ASN A 105 5.98 1.63 -16.81
N SER A 106 6.91 0.79 -17.26
CA SER A 106 6.94 0.30 -18.65
C SER A 106 6.24 -1.04 -18.79
N LEU A 107 5.62 -1.27 -19.95
CA LEU A 107 5.08 -2.57 -20.37
C LEU A 107 5.97 -3.28 -21.39
N ASN A 108 7.18 -2.78 -21.65
CA ASN A 108 8.15 -3.48 -22.49
C ASN A 108 8.40 -4.89 -21.92
N ASP A 109 8.34 -5.89 -22.79
CA ASP A 109 8.35 -7.31 -22.41
C ASP A 109 7.33 -7.62 -21.29
N ASN A 110 6.09 -7.15 -21.46
CA ASN A 110 5.01 -7.28 -20.48
C ASN A 110 5.31 -6.65 -19.10
N GLY A 111 6.34 -5.80 -18.99
CA GLY A 111 6.82 -5.22 -17.74
C GLY A 111 7.99 -5.99 -17.10
N ASN A 112 8.42 -7.11 -17.69
CA ASN A 112 9.56 -7.90 -17.22
C ASN A 112 10.91 -7.19 -17.48
N ALA A 113 10.93 -6.11 -18.27
CA ALA A 113 12.11 -5.27 -18.47
C ALA A 113 12.30 -4.18 -17.40
N ASN A 114 11.32 -3.99 -16.50
CA ASN A 114 11.44 -2.98 -15.44
C ASN A 114 12.59 -3.28 -14.46
N PRO A 115 13.11 -2.27 -13.74
CA PRO A 115 14.15 -2.46 -12.74
C PRO A 115 13.80 -3.55 -11.71
N ARG A 116 14.81 -4.33 -11.31
CA ARG A 116 14.66 -5.43 -10.36
C ARG A 116 14.66 -4.89 -8.93
N CYS A 117 13.62 -5.22 -8.16
CA CYS A 117 13.59 -5.02 -6.71
C CYS A 117 14.40 -6.11 -6.00
N ALA A 118 14.11 -7.38 -6.27
CA ALA A 118 14.75 -8.50 -5.59
C ALA A 118 14.84 -9.75 -6.47
N VAL A 119 15.76 -10.66 -6.11
CA VAL A 119 15.80 -12.04 -6.59
C VAL A 119 15.34 -12.94 -5.46
N ILE A 120 14.36 -13.79 -5.76
CA ILE A 120 13.84 -14.81 -4.85
C ILE A 120 14.78 -16.00 -4.93
N SER A 121 15.74 -16.10 -4.00
CA SER A 121 16.67 -17.23 -3.97
C SER A 121 15.92 -18.55 -3.71
N SER A 122 15.06 -18.55 -2.69
CA SER A 122 14.13 -19.64 -2.37
C SER A 122 13.10 -19.16 -1.35
N ILE A 123 11.89 -19.72 -1.40
CA ILE A 123 10.87 -19.58 -0.34
C ILE A 123 10.47 -20.99 0.10
N ALA A 124 10.51 -21.27 1.40
CA ALA A 124 10.12 -22.57 1.93
C ALA A 124 8.65 -22.91 1.59
N ALA A 125 8.32 -24.20 1.57
CA ALA A 125 6.97 -24.68 1.28
C ALA A 125 5.92 -24.01 2.18
N GLY A 126 4.93 -23.38 1.58
CA GLY A 126 3.84 -22.70 2.30
C GLY A 126 4.22 -21.43 3.06
N ALA A 127 5.50 -21.04 3.05
CA ALA A 127 5.95 -19.86 3.76
C ALA A 127 5.66 -18.57 2.97
N SER A 128 5.49 -17.47 3.71
CA SER A 128 5.51 -16.12 3.16
C SER A 128 6.88 -15.50 3.39
N GLN A 129 7.45 -14.86 2.37
CA GLN A 129 8.69 -14.09 2.48
C GLN A 129 8.49 -12.66 1.98
N THR A 130 8.96 -11.70 2.77
CA THR A 130 8.90 -10.28 2.47
C THR A 130 10.23 -9.79 1.89
N PHE A 131 10.14 -9.02 0.82
CA PHE A 131 11.26 -8.42 0.09
C PHE A 131 11.16 -6.90 0.19
N ALA A 132 12.23 -6.25 0.64
CA ALA A 132 12.31 -4.80 0.71
C ALA A 132 12.66 -4.22 -0.67
N CYS A 133 11.79 -3.34 -1.19
CA CYS A 133 11.96 -2.63 -2.45
C CYS A 133 12.33 -1.15 -2.25
N ASN A 134 12.57 -0.71 -1.01
CA ASN A 134 13.18 0.58 -0.67
C ASN A 134 12.53 1.81 -1.32
N GLY A 135 11.20 1.79 -1.47
CA GLY A 135 10.45 2.92 -2.03
C GLY A 135 10.55 3.03 -3.56
N MET A 136 10.92 1.97 -4.26
CA MET A 136 10.91 1.91 -5.73
C MET A 136 9.56 2.37 -6.28
N GLU A 137 9.61 3.24 -7.28
CA GLU A 137 8.41 3.82 -7.84
C GLU A 137 7.93 3.05 -9.08
N GLY A 138 6.68 2.63 -9.09
CA GLY A 138 6.09 1.92 -10.21
C GLY A 138 4.58 1.73 -10.11
N ARG A 139 3.94 1.59 -11.27
CA ARG A 139 2.54 1.17 -11.43
C ARG A 139 2.44 -0.36 -11.58
N TYR A 140 3.44 -0.97 -12.21
CA TYR A 140 3.48 -2.40 -12.50
C TYR A 140 4.46 -3.11 -11.57
N ILE A 141 4.01 -4.23 -11.02
CA ILE A 141 4.85 -5.17 -10.28
C ILE A 141 4.79 -6.50 -11.03
N ASN A 142 5.93 -6.98 -11.49
CA ASN A 142 6.07 -8.24 -12.20
C ASN A 142 6.85 -9.23 -11.34
N ILE A 143 6.40 -10.48 -11.32
CA ILE A 143 7.17 -11.62 -10.80
C ILE A 143 7.41 -12.54 -12.00
N VAL A 144 8.68 -12.76 -12.35
CA VAL A 144 9.08 -13.52 -13.54
C VAL A 144 10.15 -14.55 -13.17
N ILE A 145 10.09 -15.75 -13.76
CA ILE A 145 11.17 -16.74 -13.67
C ILE A 145 11.97 -16.69 -14.98
N PRO A 146 13.11 -15.97 -15.05
CA PRO A 146 13.84 -15.83 -16.30
C PRO A 146 14.72 -17.05 -16.61
N GLY A 147 15.00 -17.24 -17.90
CA GLY A 147 16.05 -18.14 -18.39
C GLY A 147 15.70 -19.62 -18.41
N ARG A 148 14.46 -20.01 -18.05
CA ARG A 148 14.03 -21.42 -18.11
C ARG A 148 12.54 -21.58 -18.34
N THR A 149 12.18 -22.79 -18.77
CA THR A 149 10.80 -23.26 -18.84
C THR A 149 10.36 -23.75 -17.47
N GLU A 150 9.31 -23.16 -16.92
CA GLU A 150 8.85 -23.47 -15.56
C GLU A 150 7.35 -23.17 -15.37
N TYR A 151 6.77 -23.68 -14.28
CA TYR A 151 5.48 -23.20 -13.73
C TYR A 151 5.74 -22.12 -12.67
N LEU A 152 5.25 -20.91 -12.89
CA LEU A 152 5.18 -19.90 -11.84
C LEU A 152 3.91 -20.11 -11.02
N THR A 153 4.05 -20.39 -9.73
CA THR A 153 2.92 -20.50 -8.80
C THR A 153 3.09 -19.48 -7.67
N LEU A 154 2.02 -18.72 -7.41
CA LEU A 154 1.98 -17.70 -6.35
C LEU A 154 0.68 -17.87 -5.58
N CYS A 155 0.76 -18.12 -4.27
CA CYS A 155 -0.42 -18.34 -3.43
C CYS A 155 -0.90 -17.09 -2.71
N GLU A 156 -0.06 -16.06 -2.61
CA GLU A 156 -0.50 -14.69 -2.30
C GLU A 156 0.66 -13.73 -2.62
N VAL A 157 0.33 -12.53 -3.07
CA VAL A 157 1.24 -11.41 -3.28
C VAL A 157 0.64 -10.20 -2.58
N GLU A 158 1.33 -9.72 -1.57
CA GLU A 158 0.95 -8.54 -0.81
C GLU A 158 1.96 -7.44 -1.06
N VAL A 159 1.47 -6.22 -1.19
CA VAL A 159 2.28 -5.05 -1.51
C VAL A 159 2.02 -3.97 -0.48
N ASP A 160 3.08 -3.54 0.20
CA ASP A 160 3.06 -2.31 1.00
C ASP A 160 3.64 -1.17 0.18
N GLY A 161 2.90 -0.08 0.10
CA GLY A 161 3.33 1.10 -0.63
C GLY A 161 2.37 2.26 -0.51
N THR A 162 2.83 3.42 -0.93
CA THR A 162 2.07 4.68 -0.87
C THR A 162 1.88 5.25 -2.27
N LEU A 163 0.74 5.89 -2.53
CA LEU A 163 0.50 6.52 -3.84
C LEU A 163 1.59 7.56 -4.12
N SER A 164 2.27 7.40 -5.26
CA SER A 164 3.27 8.38 -5.70
C SER A 164 2.58 9.70 -6.04
N GLY A 165 3.23 10.82 -5.70
CA GLY A 165 2.71 12.16 -5.96
C GLY A 165 1.55 12.60 -5.05
N LYS A 166 1.08 11.77 -4.11
CA LYS A 166 0.24 12.25 -3.01
C LYS A 166 1.14 12.74 -1.88
N SER A 167 1.33 14.05 -1.78
CA SER A 167 1.46 14.64 -0.45
C SER A 167 0.21 14.22 0.32
N CYS A 168 0.41 13.64 1.50
CA CYS A 168 -0.69 13.34 2.39
C CYS A 168 -1.53 14.62 2.52
N PRO A 169 -2.86 14.60 2.28
CA PRO A 169 -3.69 15.78 2.52
C PRO A 169 -3.66 16.18 4.02
N ILE A 170 -3.19 15.30 4.90
CA ILE A 170 -3.01 15.57 6.32
C ILE A 170 -1.66 16.28 6.60
N LEU A 171 -0.66 16.15 5.72
CA LEU A 171 0.61 16.89 5.84
C LEU A 171 0.56 18.29 5.21
N LEU A 172 -0.41 18.56 4.31
CA LEU A 172 -0.64 19.90 3.76
C LEU A 172 -1.28 20.87 4.77
N VAL A 173 -1.77 20.38 5.91
CA VAL A 173 -2.18 21.23 7.05
C VAL A 173 -1.00 21.56 7.96
N CYS A 174 0.11 20.81 7.90
CA CYS A 174 1.25 21.02 8.81
C CYS A 174 2.45 21.73 8.15
N SER A 175 2.61 21.67 6.82
CA SER A 175 3.78 22.26 6.15
C SER A 175 3.59 23.68 5.59
N THR A 176 2.43 24.32 5.80
CA THR A 176 2.19 25.72 5.35
C THR A 176 2.07 26.74 6.49
N PHE A 177 2.15 26.33 7.75
CA PHE A 177 2.26 27.28 8.86
C PHE A 177 3.73 27.56 9.15
N ASN A 178 4.26 28.53 8.40
CA ASN A 178 5.48 29.24 8.73
C ASN A 178 5.39 29.67 10.22
N GLU A 179 6.42 29.37 11.04
CA GLU A 179 6.34 29.52 12.51
C GLU A 179 5.96 30.95 12.97
N HIS A 180 6.14 31.95 12.11
CA HIS A 180 5.72 33.32 12.38
C HIS A 180 4.20 33.55 12.32
N ILE A 181 3.43 32.81 11.52
CA ILE A 181 1.98 33.08 11.34
C ILE A 181 1.15 32.56 12.52
N MET A 182 1.58 31.48 13.18
CA MET A 182 0.90 30.95 14.37
C MET A 182 0.93 31.95 15.54
N VAL A 183 1.99 32.73 15.69
CA VAL A 183 2.10 33.72 16.77
C VAL A 183 1.10 34.86 16.56
N PHE A 184 0.93 35.35 15.33
CA PHE A 184 -0.03 36.42 15.04
C PHE A 184 -1.48 35.96 15.16
N GLY A 185 -1.79 34.74 14.71
CA GLY A 185 -3.15 34.17 14.81
C GLY A 185 -3.59 33.94 16.26
N VAL A 186 -2.71 33.37 17.09
CA VAL A 186 -2.99 33.14 18.52
C VAL A 186 -3.08 34.46 19.28
N LEU A 187 -2.23 35.45 18.95
CA LEU A 187 -2.29 36.78 19.55
C LEU A 187 -3.59 37.53 19.19
N LEU A 188 -4.09 37.40 17.96
CA LEU A 188 -5.36 38.00 17.54
C LEU A 188 -6.54 37.38 18.29
N ILE A 189 -6.54 36.05 18.47
CA ILE A 189 -7.57 35.34 19.23
C ILE A 189 -7.54 35.75 20.70
N ILE A 190 -6.36 35.87 21.31
CA ILE A 190 -6.21 36.33 22.69
C ILE A 190 -6.71 37.78 22.83
N LEU A 191 -6.38 38.67 21.89
CA LEU A 191 -6.88 40.05 21.88
C LEU A 191 -8.41 40.14 21.73
N MET A 192 -9.01 39.32 20.87
CA MET A 192 -10.47 39.27 20.72
C MET A 192 -11.17 38.73 21.97
N LEU A 193 -10.57 37.74 22.64
CA LEU A 193 -11.09 37.21 23.92
C LEU A 193 -10.97 38.24 25.05
N ILE A 194 -9.87 38.97 25.12
CA ILE A 194 -9.68 40.09 26.07
C ILE A 194 -10.72 41.19 25.79
N PHE A 195 -10.93 41.56 24.53
CA PHE A 195 -11.91 42.59 24.17
C PHE A 195 -13.35 42.15 24.49
N ALA A 196 -13.69 40.88 24.23
CA ALA A 196 -14.98 40.31 24.57
C ALA A 196 -15.22 40.20 26.08
N THR A 197 -14.19 39.91 26.87
CA THR A 197 -14.28 39.94 28.34
C THR A 197 -14.41 41.37 28.87
N PHE A 198 -13.72 42.34 28.25
CA PHE A 198 -13.84 43.75 28.61
C PHE A 198 -15.23 44.32 28.30
N GLN A 199 -15.84 43.96 27.17
CA GLN A 199 -17.22 44.31 26.84
C GLN A 199 -18.24 43.70 27.81
N ARG A 200 -17.96 42.49 28.34
CA ARG A 200 -18.80 41.85 29.36
C ARG A 200 -18.67 42.49 30.75
N LEU A 201 -17.53 43.07 31.07
CA LEU A 201 -17.29 43.74 32.36
C LEU A 201 -17.78 45.19 32.40
N MET A 202 -17.98 45.84 31.24
CA MET A 202 -18.47 47.22 31.13
C MET A 202 -19.97 47.39 30.87
N LEU A 203 -20.74 46.30 30.84
CA LEU A 203 -22.21 46.36 30.85
C LEU A 203 -22.73 45.86 32.21
N PRO A 204 -22.76 46.71 33.26
CA PRO A 204 -23.51 46.39 34.46
C PRO A 204 -25.01 46.35 34.13
N ASP A 205 -25.69 45.32 34.64
CA ASP A 205 -27.13 45.10 34.52
C ASP A 205 -27.95 46.39 34.64
N LEU A 206 -28.60 46.76 33.53
CA LEU A 206 -29.71 47.72 33.50
C LEU A 206 -30.94 46.98 32.98
N ASP A 207 -31.41 45.99 33.74
CA ASP A 207 -32.78 45.50 33.63
C ASP A 207 -33.35 45.38 35.06
N LYS A 208 -34.11 46.42 35.44
CA LYS A 208 -35.22 46.32 36.39
C LYS A 208 -36.44 45.82 35.65
#